data_AF-A0A951DV95-F1
#
_entry.id   AF-A0A951DV95-F1
#
_cell.length_a   1.000
_cell.length_b   1.000
_cell.length_c   1.000
_cell.angle_alpha   90.00
_cell.angle_beta   90.00
_cell.angle_gamma   90.00
#
_symmetry.space_group_name_H-M   'P 1'
#
loop_
_entity.id
_entity.type
_entity.pdbx_description
1 polymer ?
#
loop_
_entity_poly.entity_id
_entity_poly.type
_entity_poly.pdbx_seq_one_letter_code
_entity_poly.pdbx_strand_id
1 'polypeptide(L)' 'MYPTPRSHRPLIMGRNGAVGANHPLAAQAGIDILRAGGNAVDASVAISLALGVCEPM' A
#
# COMPACT_ATOMS: atom_id res chain seq x y z
N MET A 1 -31.89 11.95 0.76
CA MET A 1 -30.53 11.69 1.30
C MET A 1 -30.34 10.18 1.32
N TYR A 2 -29.51 9.61 0.43
CA TYR A 2 -29.27 8.16 0.41
C TYR A 2 -28.46 7.77 1.65
N PRO A 3 -28.78 6.67 2.36
CA PRO A 3 -27.91 6.18 3.43
C PRO A 3 -26.55 5.87 2.82
N THR A 4 -25.48 6.42 3.38
CA THR A 4 -24.13 6.02 2.97
C THR A 4 -23.95 4.55 3.32
N PRO A 5 -23.56 3.68 2.36
CA PRO A 5 -23.24 2.30 2.68
C PRO A 5 -22.16 2.30 3.75
N ARG A 6 -22.34 1.52 4.83
CA ARG A 6 -21.28 1.30 5.80
C ARG A 6 -20.13 0.59 5.08
N SER A 7 -19.08 1.33 4.74
CA SER A 7 -17.86 0.75 4.18
C SER A 7 -17.15 -0.03 5.28
N HIS A 8 -17.21 -1.36 5.21
CA HIS A 8 -16.54 -2.23 6.16
C HIS A 8 -15.03 -2.23 5.88
N ARG A 9 -14.27 -1.46 6.67
CA ARG A 9 -12.80 -1.36 6.60
C ARG A 9 -12.19 -1.74 7.95
N PRO A 10 -11.95 -3.04 8.19
CA PRO A 10 -11.35 -3.49 9.44
C PRO A 10 -9.89 -3.04 9.52
N LEU A 11 -9.35 -3.01 10.74
CA LEU A 11 -7.93 -2.78 10.97
C LEU A 11 -7.12 -3.93 10.36
N ILE A 12 -6.12 -3.58 9.54
CA ILE A 12 -5.21 -4.54 8.93
C ILE A 12 -3.90 -4.52 9.71
N MET A 13 -3.43 -5.69 10.13
CA MET A 13 -2.21 -5.87 10.91
C MET A 13 -1.30 -6.90 10.22
N GLY A 14 0.00 -6.67 10.24
CA GLY A 14 1.00 -7.59 9.70
C GLY A 14 2.13 -7.84 10.70
N ARG A 15 2.44 -9.11 10.99
CA ARG A 15 3.48 -9.50 11.96
C ARG A 15 4.89 -9.09 11.51
N ASN A 16 5.15 -9.16 10.21
CA ASN A 16 6.47 -8.96 9.60
C ASN A 16 6.54 -7.68 8.74
N GLY A 17 5.52 -6.83 8.83
CA GLY A 17 5.40 -5.60 8.04
C GLY A 17 3.98 -5.37 7.53
N ALA A 18 3.67 -4.11 7.26
CA ALA A 18 2.42 -3.67 6.65
C ALA A 18 2.72 -2.48 5.72
N VAL A 19 1.92 -2.33 4.67
CA VAL A 19 2.05 -1.25 3.67
C VAL A 19 0.68 -0.64 3.43
N GLY A 20 0.63 0.69 3.32
CA GLY A 20 -0.53 1.43 2.86
C GLY A 20 -0.12 2.42 1.77
N ALA A 21 -0.88 2.48 0.68
CA ALA A 21 -0.68 3.41 -0.43
C ALA A 21 -2.02 3.77 -1.08
N ASN A 22 -2.06 4.86 -1.84
CA ASN A 22 -3.25 5.32 -2.55
C ASN A 22 -3.65 4.39 -3.70
N HIS A 23 -2.65 3.78 -4.36
CA HIS A 23 -2.87 2.83 -5.44
C HIS A 23 -2.61 1.38 -5.00
N PRO A 24 -3.51 0.42 -5.31
CA PRO A 24 -3.31 -1.00 -4.96
C PRO A 24 -2.00 -1.60 -5.50
N LEU A 25 -1.61 -1.27 -6.74
CA LEU A 25 -0.35 -1.75 -7.32
C LEU A 25 0.89 -1.17 -6.63
N ALA A 26 0.81 0.08 -6.13
CA ALA A 26 1.91 0.66 -5.38
C ALA A 26 2.03 0.00 -3.99
N ALA A 27 0.91 -0.29 -3.33
CA ALA A 27 0.91 -1.07 -2.09
C ALA A 27 1.51 -2.48 -2.32
N GLN A 28 1.17 -3.12 -3.43
CA GLN A 28 1.71 -4.43 -3.80
C GLN A 28 3.23 -4.37 -4.01
N ALA A 29 3.74 -3.36 -4.72
CA ALA A 29 5.18 -3.16 -4.91
C ALA A 29 5.93 -3.03 -3.57
N GLY A 30 5.38 -2.28 -2.61
CA GLY A 30 5.95 -2.19 -1.27
C GLY A 30 5.97 -3.53 -0.53
N ILE A 31 4.89 -4.31 -0.62
CA ILE A 31 4.82 -5.65 -0.03
C ILE A 31 5.84 -6.60 -0.67
N ASP A 32 6.05 -6.52 -1.98
CA ASP A 32 7.00 -7.38 -2.68
C ASP A 32 8.44 -7.07 -2.28
N ILE A 33 8.80 -5.81 -2.02
CA ILE A 33 10.10 -5.44 -1.47
C ILE A 33 10.30 -5.96 -0.04
N LEU A 34 9.28 -5.84 0.84
CA LEU A 34 9.36 -6.41 2.18
C LEU A 34 9.53 -7.94 2.12
N ARG A 35 8.83 -8.63 1.21
CA ARG A 35 8.96 -10.08 0.98
C ARG A 35 10.34 -10.47 0.43
N ALA A 36 10.96 -9.59 -0.36
CA ALA A 36 12.31 -9.76 -0.87
C ALA A 36 13.40 -9.53 0.19
N GLY A 37 13.03 -9.18 1.42
CA GLY A 37 13.97 -8.92 2.53
C GLY A 37 14.40 -7.46 2.65
N GLY A 38 13.79 -6.56 1.88
CA GLY A 38 13.98 -5.11 2.03
C GLY A 38 13.36 -4.59 3.34
N ASN A 39 13.87 -3.46 3.81
CA ASN A 39 13.35 -2.80 5.01
C ASN A 39 12.18 -1.83 4.67
N ALA A 40 11.67 -1.13 5.68
CA ALA A 40 10.57 -0.18 5.51
C ALA A 40 10.92 1.01 4.59
N VAL A 41 12.18 1.43 4.55
CA VAL A 41 12.68 2.49 3.66
C VAL A 41 12.71 1.99 2.22
N ASP A 42 13.24 0.79 1.98
CA ASP A 42 13.28 0.19 0.63
C ASP A 42 11.86 0.03 0.07
N ALA A 43 10.92 -0.44 0.90
CA ALA A 43 9.52 -0.58 0.52
C ALA A 43 8.88 0.78 0.18
N SER A 44 9.21 1.83 0.95
CA SER A 44 8.70 3.20 0.72
C SER A 44 9.21 3.81 -0.58
N VAL A 45 10.46 3.53 -0.96
CA VAL A 45 11.03 3.95 -2.25
C VAL A 45 10.31 3.26 -3.40
N ALA A 46 10.08 1.94 -3.32
CA ALA A 46 9.35 1.22 -4.35
C ALA A 46 7.89 1.68 -4.49
N ILE A 47 7.20 1.96 -3.38
CA ILE A 47 5.86 2.56 -3.39
C ILE A 47 5.87 3.90 -4.12
N SER A 48 6.83 4.78 -3.80
CA SER A 48 6.90 6.12 -4.39
C SER A 48 7.15 6.06 -5.91
N LEU A 49 8.05 5.18 -6.35
CA LEU A 49 8.31 4.95 -7.77
C LEU A 49 7.08 4.38 -8.49
N ALA A 50 6.38 3.41 -7.88
CA ALA A 50 5.18 2.81 -8.45
C ALA A 50 4.02 3.82 -8.52
N LEU A 51 3.84 4.69 -7.51
CA LEU A 51 2.85 5.76 -7.54
C LEU A 51 3.09 6.74 -8.70
N GLY A 52 4.36 7.08 -8.98
CA GLY A 52 4.69 7.95 -10.11
C GLY A 52 4.25 7.40 -11.48
N VAL A 53 3.99 6.09 -11.59
CA VAL A 53 3.46 5.44 -12.80
C VAL A 53 1.96 5.18 -12.71
N CYS A 54 1.49 4.65 -11.58
CA CYS A 54 0.10 4.24 -11.42
C CYS A 54 -0.86 5.41 -11.12
N GLU A 55 -0.35 6.49 -10.54
CA GLU A 55 -1.10 7.71 -10.22
C GLU A 55 -0.34 8.93 -10.76
N PRO A 56 -0.27 9.11 -12.08
CA PRO A 56 0.30 10.31 -12.66
C PRO A 56 -0.63 11.50 -12.36
N MET A 57 -0.07 12.53 -11.75
CA MET A 57 -0.74 13.81 -11.51
C MET A 57 -0.86 14.65 -12.79
#